data_AF-A0A3M0SX33-F1
#
_entry.id   AF-A0A3M0SX33-F1
#
_cell.length_a   1.000
_cell.length_b   1.000
_cell.length_c   1.000
_cell.angle_alpha   90.00
_cell.angle_beta   90.00
_cell.angle_gamma   90.00
#
_symmetry.space_group_name_H-M   'P 1'
#
loop_
_entity.id
_entity.type
_entity.pdbx_description
1 polymer ?
#
loop_
_entity_poly.entity_id
_entity_poly.type
_entity_poly.pdbx_seq_one_letter_code
_entity_poly.pdbx_strand_id
1 'polypeptide(L)'
;MSEENSEERKDGILKNIIGAIVSPRETMERVNKNPKIWRYLIPVTLIQLIIYIIEIPKLTSFAVLQAQQVPNFSQAAIPIIKTGAIIFTVISALITPALFALIISAVIKLIASISKETGNFKNLYCINILAYVPVLIGGILTAIIMLFTEPQNIKNISTSLTLVLSSSTDMKSTIYKLFSCIDFFYIWSAVISTIGTSIVFKMKTKKAAIIVFVIYAAAVYVFKVLI
;
A
#
# COMPACT_ATOMS: atom_id res chain seq x y z
N MET A 1 -35.01 -12.07 -0.84
CA MET A 1 -33.87 -11.27 -0.33
C MET A 1 -33.68 -10.12 -1.32
N SER A 2 -34.27 -8.97 -1.03
CA SER A 2 -34.58 -7.90 -2.00
C SER A 2 -33.38 -7.00 -2.36
N GLU A 3 -33.44 -6.42 -3.56
CA GLU A 3 -32.44 -5.51 -4.15
C GLU A 3 -32.12 -4.30 -3.26
N GLU A 4 -33.08 -3.81 -2.49
CA GLU A 4 -32.97 -2.71 -1.52
C GLU A 4 -31.88 -2.98 -0.45
N ASN A 5 -31.78 -4.23 0.01
CA ASN A 5 -30.78 -4.67 0.98
C ASN A 5 -29.37 -4.79 0.36
N SER A 6 -29.27 -4.77 -0.97
CA SER A 6 -28.01 -4.79 -1.73
C SER A 6 -27.47 -3.39 -2.00
N GLU A 7 -28.35 -2.41 -2.26
CA GLU A 7 -27.98 -1.00 -2.43
C GLU A 7 -27.51 -0.37 -1.11
N GLU A 8 -28.25 -0.57 0.00
CA GLU A 8 -27.84 -0.08 1.32
C GLU A 8 -26.47 -0.65 1.78
N ARG A 9 -26.16 -1.88 1.34
CA ARG A 9 -24.85 -2.53 1.56
C ARG A 9 -23.75 -1.93 0.68
N LYS A 10 -24.00 -1.64 -0.60
CA LYS A 10 -23.03 -1.02 -1.52
C LYS A 10 -22.75 0.43 -1.13
N ASP A 11 -23.77 1.19 -0.76
CA ASP A 11 -23.65 2.56 -0.27
C ASP A 11 -22.70 2.62 0.92
N GLY A 12 -22.82 1.71 1.87
CA GLY A 12 -21.89 1.71 3.01
C GLY A 12 -20.46 1.25 2.70
N ILE A 13 -20.19 0.51 1.61
CA ILE A 13 -18.81 0.16 1.20
C ILE A 13 -18.15 1.39 0.58
N LEU A 14 -18.75 1.90 -0.50
CA LEU A 14 -18.19 3.01 -1.26
C LEU A 14 -18.10 4.27 -0.40
N LYS A 15 -19.13 4.56 0.40
CA LYS A 15 -19.12 5.68 1.37
C LYS A 15 -17.98 5.59 2.37
N ASN A 16 -17.56 4.39 2.79
CA ASN A 16 -16.45 4.26 3.74
C ASN A 16 -15.09 4.28 3.04
N ILE A 17 -14.96 3.80 1.80
CA ILE A 17 -13.73 3.94 1.01
C ILE A 17 -13.48 5.41 0.65
N ILE A 18 -14.49 6.10 0.10
CA ILE A 18 -14.42 7.54 -0.20
C ILE A 18 -14.30 8.34 1.11
N GLY A 19 -15.06 7.95 2.14
CA GLY A 19 -15.03 8.57 3.44
C GLY A 19 -13.66 8.51 4.10
N ALA A 20 -12.89 7.44 3.91
CA ALA A 20 -11.53 7.34 4.44
C ALA A 20 -10.62 8.48 3.91
N ILE A 21 -10.91 9.00 2.72
CA ILE A 21 -10.17 10.08 2.07
C ILE A 21 -10.74 11.45 2.45
N VAL A 22 -12.06 11.61 2.37
CA VAL A 22 -12.73 12.93 2.49
C VAL A 22 -13.11 13.28 3.94
N SER A 23 -13.49 12.28 4.72
CA SER A 23 -13.97 12.40 6.12
C SER A 23 -13.38 11.28 6.98
N PRO A 24 -12.03 11.23 7.10
CA PRO A 24 -11.34 10.08 7.68
C PRO A 24 -11.79 9.81 9.11
N ARG A 25 -11.99 10.84 9.93
CA ARG A 25 -12.35 10.68 11.34
C ARG A 25 -13.72 10.04 11.50
N GLU A 26 -14.74 10.60 10.85
CA GLU A 26 -16.12 10.12 10.88
C GLU A 26 -16.21 8.70 10.35
N THR A 27 -15.42 8.40 9.32
CA THR A 27 -15.33 7.06 8.73
C THR A 27 -14.72 6.07 9.71
N MET A 28 -13.58 6.40 10.33
CA MET A 28 -12.93 5.52 11.29
C MET A 28 -13.77 5.29 12.54
N GLU A 29 -14.49 6.30 13.03
CA GLU A 29 -15.45 6.13 14.13
C GLU A 29 -16.59 5.19 13.77
N ARG A 30 -17.15 5.33 12.56
CA ARG A 30 -18.22 4.45 12.06
C ARG A 30 -17.74 3.01 11.90
N VAL A 31 -16.56 2.81 11.33
CA VAL A 31 -15.97 1.48 11.10
C VAL A 31 -15.55 0.84 12.42
N ASN A 32 -15.06 1.62 13.38
CA ASN A 32 -14.71 1.14 14.72
C ASN A 32 -15.92 0.57 15.48
N LYS A 33 -17.13 1.11 15.26
CA LYS A 33 -18.36 0.57 15.87
C LYS A 33 -18.75 -0.80 15.32
N ASN A 34 -18.45 -1.09 14.04
CA ASN A 34 -18.81 -2.35 13.38
C ASN A 34 -17.72 -2.79 12.37
N PRO A 35 -16.63 -3.40 12.85
CA PRO A 35 -15.48 -3.75 12.01
C PRO A 35 -15.78 -4.99 11.16
N LYS A 36 -16.07 -4.76 9.87
CA LYS A 36 -16.30 -5.81 8.87
C LYS A 36 -15.09 -5.94 7.94
N ILE A 37 -14.10 -6.74 8.33
CA ILE A 37 -12.81 -6.91 7.61
C ILE A 37 -13.03 -7.17 6.11
N TRP A 38 -13.74 -8.26 5.77
CA TRP A 38 -13.93 -8.69 4.38
C TRP A 38 -14.69 -7.68 3.53
N ARG A 39 -15.53 -6.85 4.15
CA ARG A 39 -16.28 -5.78 3.48
C ARG A 39 -15.35 -4.76 2.84
N TYR A 40 -14.17 -4.52 3.42
CA TYR A 40 -13.20 -3.53 2.92
C TYR A 40 -11.99 -4.20 2.27
N LEU A 41 -11.58 -5.37 2.76
CA LEU A 41 -10.41 -6.07 2.21
C LEU A 41 -10.65 -6.50 0.77
N ILE A 42 -11.82 -7.09 0.46
CA ILE A 42 -12.14 -7.55 -0.89
C ILE A 42 -12.05 -6.40 -1.92
N PRO A 43 -12.77 -5.28 -1.79
CA PRO A 43 -12.69 -4.21 -2.77
C PRO A 43 -11.29 -3.57 -2.86
N VAL A 44 -10.59 -3.40 -1.74
CA VAL A 44 -9.21 -2.88 -1.73
C VAL A 44 -8.26 -3.80 -2.51
N THR A 45 -8.35 -5.12 -2.27
CA THR A 45 -7.55 -6.12 -2.99
C THR A 45 -7.93 -6.20 -4.47
N LEU A 46 -9.21 -6.08 -4.82
CA LEU A 46 -9.64 -6.07 -6.23
C LEU A 46 -9.08 -4.84 -6.98
N ILE A 47 -9.10 -3.66 -6.34
CA ILE A 47 -8.49 -2.46 -6.94
C ILE A 47 -6.98 -2.66 -7.11
N GLN A 48 -6.30 -3.19 -6.10
CA GLN A 48 -4.86 -3.52 -6.19
C GLN A 48 -4.56 -4.48 -7.33
N LEU A 49 -5.38 -5.51 -7.51
CA LEU A 49 -5.25 -6.48 -8.59
C LEU A 49 -5.42 -5.83 -9.96
N ILE A 50 -6.41 -4.95 -10.12
CA ILE A 50 -6.63 -4.21 -11.37
C ILE A 50 -5.41 -3.36 -11.72
N ILE A 51 -4.86 -2.62 -10.74
CA ILE A 51 -3.64 -1.82 -10.92
C ILE A 51 -2.51 -2.72 -11.45
N TYR A 52 -2.27 -3.87 -10.80
CA TYR A 52 -1.17 -4.76 -11.16
C TYR A 52 -1.40 -5.45 -12.52
N ILE A 53 -2.64 -5.77 -12.88
CA ILE A 53 -2.97 -6.30 -14.21
C ILE A 53 -2.56 -5.31 -15.31
N ILE A 54 -2.77 -4.01 -15.09
CA ILE A 54 -2.34 -2.95 -16.02
C ILE A 54 -0.81 -2.89 -16.13
N GLU A 55 -0.09 -3.14 -15.03
CA GLU A 55 1.37 -3.11 -14.97
C GLU A 55 2.05 -4.37 -15.54
N ILE A 56 1.37 -5.52 -15.58
CA ILE A 56 1.94 -6.83 -16.00
C ILE A 56 2.76 -6.76 -17.31
N PRO A 57 2.29 -6.15 -18.42
CA PRO A 57 3.06 -6.13 -19.66
C PRO A 57 4.42 -5.43 -19.52
N LYS A 58 4.45 -4.37 -18.72
CA LYS A 58 5.62 -3.54 -18.46
C LYS A 58 6.57 -4.22 -17.47
N LEU A 59 6.04 -4.79 -16.39
CA LEU A 59 6.80 -5.56 -15.40
C LEU A 59 7.43 -6.83 -15.99
N THR A 60 6.68 -7.57 -16.82
CA THR A 60 7.21 -8.78 -17.49
C THR A 60 8.30 -8.43 -18.51
N SER A 61 8.13 -7.35 -19.27
CA SER A 61 9.16 -6.86 -20.19
C SER A 61 10.42 -6.44 -19.43
N PHE A 62 10.26 -5.72 -18.31
CA PHE A 62 11.37 -5.35 -17.44
C PHE A 62 12.09 -6.57 -16.86
N ALA A 63 11.36 -7.59 -16.38
CA ALA A 63 11.95 -8.81 -15.86
C ALA A 63 12.79 -9.55 -16.91
N VAL A 64 12.33 -9.61 -18.16
CA VAL A 64 13.11 -10.20 -19.27
C VAL A 64 14.36 -9.38 -19.56
N LEU A 65 14.27 -8.04 -19.63
CA LEU A 65 15.42 -7.17 -19.85
C LEU A 65 16.48 -7.33 -18.75
N GLN A 66 16.05 -7.46 -17.50
CA GLN A 66 16.95 -7.70 -16.36
C GLN A 66 17.61 -9.08 -16.45
N ALA A 67 16.86 -10.11 -16.83
CA ALA A 67 17.42 -11.46 -16.98
C ALA A 67 18.42 -11.56 -18.15
N GLN A 68 18.22 -10.83 -19.23
CA GLN A 68 19.13 -10.77 -20.38
C GLN A 68 20.50 -10.14 -20.05
N GLN A 69 20.62 -9.41 -18.94
CA GLN A 69 21.89 -8.88 -18.45
C GLN A 69 22.75 -9.94 -17.73
N VAL A 70 22.19 -11.11 -17.41
CA VAL A 70 22.92 -12.20 -16.78
C VAL A 70 23.86 -12.86 -17.80
N PRO A 71 25.16 -13.06 -17.49
CA PRO A 71 26.07 -13.77 -18.38
C PRO A 71 25.54 -15.16 -18.75
N ASN A 72 25.68 -15.55 -20.02
CA ASN A 72 25.18 -16.82 -20.56
C ASN A 72 23.65 -16.99 -20.49
N PHE A 73 22.89 -15.90 -20.54
CA PHE A 73 21.43 -15.95 -20.60
C PHE A 73 20.94 -16.77 -21.80
N SER A 74 20.12 -17.79 -21.53
CA SER A 74 19.46 -18.58 -22.56
C SER A 74 18.14 -17.94 -22.98
N GLN A 75 17.98 -17.66 -24.28
CA GLN A 75 16.72 -17.15 -24.82
C GLN A 75 15.54 -18.12 -24.61
N ALA A 76 15.82 -19.43 -24.49
CA ALA A 76 14.81 -20.43 -24.17
C ALA A 76 14.19 -20.24 -22.78
N ALA A 77 14.81 -19.46 -21.88
CA ALA A 77 14.29 -19.17 -20.54
C ALA A 77 13.23 -18.05 -20.52
N ILE A 78 13.05 -17.29 -21.61
CA ILE A 78 12.10 -16.16 -21.66
C ILE A 78 10.67 -16.54 -21.24
N PRO A 79 10.06 -17.64 -21.75
CA PRO A 79 8.69 -18.01 -21.36
C PRO A 79 8.55 -18.31 -19.87
N ILE A 80 9.58 -18.91 -19.27
CA ILE A 80 9.63 -19.24 -17.84
C ILE A 80 9.67 -17.94 -17.02
N ILE A 81 10.51 -16.98 -17.41
CA ILE A 81 10.63 -15.68 -16.73
C ILE A 81 9.33 -14.89 -16.82
N LYS A 82 8.71 -14.83 -18.00
CA LYS A 82 7.41 -14.16 -18.17
C LYS A 82 6.34 -14.78 -17.27
N THR A 83 6.22 -16.11 -17.29
CA THR A 83 5.27 -16.83 -16.44
C THR A 83 5.53 -16.59 -14.96
N GLY A 84 6.80 -16.68 -14.52
CA GLY A 84 7.20 -16.39 -13.14
C GLY A 84 6.86 -14.96 -12.71
N ALA A 85 7.15 -13.97 -13.56
CA ALA A 85 6.84 -12.58 -13.29
C ALA A 85 5.32 -12.33 -13.18
N ILE A 86 4.51 -12.94 -14.05
CA ILE A 86 3.04 -12.85 -13.97
C ILE A 86 2.54 -13.44 -12.65
N ILE A 87 2.95 -14.66 -12.31
CA ILE A 87 2.53 -15.35 -11.08
C ILE A 87 2.92 -14.53 -9.87
N PHE A 88 4.17 -14.06 -9.79
CA PHE A 88 4.66 -13.23 -8.70
C PHE A 88 3.85 -11.93 -8.56
N THR A 89 3.57 -11.27 -9.69
CA THR A 89 2.78 -10.02 -9.71
C THR A 89 1.37 -10.26 -9.19
N VAL A 90 0.67 -11.28 -9.68
CA VAL A 90 -0.72 -11.59 -9.26
C VAL A 90 -0.77 -11.99 -7.78
N ILE A 91 0.13 -12.86 -7.31
CA ILE A 91 0.20 -13.26 -5.91
C ILE A 91 0.46 -12.04 -5.01
N SER A 92 1.42 -11.19 -5.41
CA SER A 92 1.73 -9.96 -4.67
C SER A 92 0.51 -9.03 -4.60
N ALA A 93 -0.21 -8.84 -5.70
CA ALA A 93 -1.41 -8.00 -5.71
C ALA A 93 -2.50 -8.49 -4.74
N LEU A 94 -2.67 -9.82 -4.64
CA LEU A 94 -3.69 -10.43 -3.79
C LEU A 94 -3.33 -10.38 -2.30
N ILE A 95 -2.05 -10.51 -1.97
CA ILE A 95 -1.59 -10.67 -0.58
C ILE A 95 -1.22 -9.32 0.05
N THR A 96 -0.61 -8.41 -0.70
CA THR A 96 0.00 -7.19 -0.15
C THR A 96 -0.94 -6.33 0.70
N PRO A 97 -2.19 -6.02 0.29
CA PRO A 97 -3.06 -5.17 1.11
C PRO A 97 -3.40 -5.80 2.47
N ALA A 98 -3.69 -7.10 2.48
CA ALA A 98 -3.96 -7.85 3.71
C ALA A 98 -2.73 -7.90 4.61
N LEU A 99 -1.58 -8.28 4.04
CA LEU A 99 -0.33 -8.44 4.78
C LEU A 99 0.18 -7.12 5.33
N PHE A 100 0.11 -6.04 4.55
CA PHE A 100 0.49 -4.69 4.97
C PHE A 100 -0.37 -4.25 6.16
N ALA A 101 -1.70 -4.29 6.02
CA ALA A 101 -2.59 -3.90 7.10
C ALA A 101 -2.39 -4.77 8.35
N LEU A 102 -2.08 -6.07 8.18
CA LEU A 102 -1.83 -7.00 9.28
C LEU A 102 -0.57 -6.64 10.05
N ILE A 103 0.56 -6.47 9.35
CA ILE A 103 1.85 -6.12 9.94
C ILE A 103 1.75 -4.79 10.68
N ILE A 104 1.23 -3.75 10.02
CA ILE A 104 1.09 -2.41 10.63
C ILE A 104 0.20 -2.49 11.88
N SER A 105 -0.94 -3.19 11.81
CA SER A 105 -1.83 -3.34 12.97
C SER A 105 -1.19 -4.13 14.11
N ALA A 106 -0.41 -5.17 13.80
CA ALA A 106 0.24 -6.00 14.80
C ALA A 106 1.30 -5.22 15.57
N VAL A 107 2.14 -4.48 14.85
CA VAL A 107 3.19 -3.64 15.46
C VAL A 107 2.58 -2.50 16.27
N ILE A 108 1.56 -1.80 15.75
CA ILE A 108 0.84 -0.76 16.51
C ILE A 108 0.26 -1.36 17.79
N LYS A 109 -0.42 -2.51 17.71
CA LYS A 109 -1.03 -3.16 18.86
C LYS A 109 0.02 -3.57 19.89
N LEU A 110 1.17 -4.07 19.46
CA LEU A 110 2.28 -4.43 20.34
C LEU A 110 2.79 -3.22 21.12
N ILE A 111 3.13 -2.13 20.43
CA ILE A 111 3.64 -0.89 21.05
C ILE A 111 2.58 -0.24 21.96
N ALA A 112 1.32 -0.22 21.52
CA ALA A 112 0.22 0.31 22.32
C ALA A 112 -0.02 -0.51 23.60
N SER A 113 0.16 -1.84 23.54
CA SER A 113 0.02 -2.72 24.71
C SER A 113 1.13 -2.52 25.73
N ILE A 114 2.38 -2.25 25.29
CA ILE A 114 3.48 -1.83 26.18
C ILE A 114 3.11 -0.54 26.91
N SER A 115 2.39 0.36 26.23
CA SER A 115 1.89 1.61 26.79
C SER A 115 0.60 1.49 27.61
N LYS A 116 0.16 0.25 27.93
CA LYS A 116 -1.08 -0.09 28.64
C LYS A 116 -2.39 0.41 27.99
N GLU A 117 -2.36 0.71 26.69
CA GLU A 117 -3.55 1.16 25.95
C GLU A 117 -4.40 -0.04 25.51
N THR A 118 -5.71 0.02 25.74
CA THR A 118 -6.64 -1.07 25.43
C THR A 118 -7.45 -0.77 24.17
N GLY A 119 -7.07 -1.42 23.07
CA GLY A 119 -7.76 -1.34 21.78
C GLY A 119 -7.91 -2.72 21.13
N ASN A 120 -8.93 -2.89 20.29
CA ASN A 120 -9.22 -4.15 19.62
C ASN A 120 -8.43 -4.30 18.32
N PHE A 121 -7.70 -5.41 18.16
CA PHE A 121 -6.89 -5.68 16.96
C PHE A 121 -7.74 -5.78 15.69
N LYS A 122 -8.91 -6.43 15.75
CA LYS A 122 -9.85 -6.54 14.61
C LYS A 122 -10.25 -5.17 14.09
N ASN A 123 -10.52 -4.23 14.99
CA ASN A 123 -10.90 -2.86 14.66
C ASN A 123 -9.74 -2.12 13.99
N LEU A 124 -8.54 -2.23 14.57
CA LEU A 124 -7.33 -1.64 14.02
C LEU A 124 -7.00 -2.18 12.63
N TYR A 125 -7.08 -3.51 12.44
CA TYR A 125 -6.86 -4.16 11.17
C TYR A 125 -7.84 -3.68 10.10
N CYS A 126 -9.13 -3.64 10.45
CA CYS A 126 -10.19 -3.13 9.58
C CYS A 126 -9.97 -1.67 9.16
N ILE A 127 -9.52 -0.83 10.10
CA ILE A 127 -9.19 0.58 9.85
C ILE A 127 -7.94 0.72 8.96
N ASN A 128 -6.91 -0.10 9.18
CA ASN A 128 -5.68 -0.03 8.40
C ASN A 128 -5.85 -0.55 6.98
N ILE A 129 -6.83 -1.43 6.71
CA ILE A 129 -7.27 -1.75 5.34
C ILE A 129 -7.79 -0.49 4.64
N LEU A 130 -8.60 0.33 5.30
CA LEU A 130 -9.10 1.60 4.73
C LEU A 130 -8.00 2.67 4.67
N ALA A 131 -7.06 2.67 5.61
CA ALA A 131 -5.90 3.55 5.56
C ALA A 131 -4.98 3.25 4.37
N TYR A 132 -5.08 2.09 3.73
CA TYR A 132 -4.33 1.74 2.52
C TYR A 132 -4.85 2.44 1.25
N VAL A 133 -6.04 3.04 1.28
CA VAL A 133 -6.66 3.66 0.08
C VAL A 133 -5.78 4.74 -0.58
N PRO A 134 -5.09 5.65 0.15
CA PRO A 134 -4.11 6.55 -0.48
C PRO A 134 -3.01 5.82 -1.26
N VAL A 135 -2.51 4.70 -0.76
CA VAL A 135 -1.48 3.91 -1.45
C VAL A 135 -2.02 3.37 -2.78
N LEU A 136 -3.29 2.95 -2.82
CA LEU A 136 -3.94 2.56 -4.08
C LEU A 136 -4.01 3.74 -5.07
N ILE A 137 -4.29 4.96 -4.61
CA ILE A 137 -4.29 6.15 -5.47
C ILE A 137 -2.89 6.37 -6.07
N GLY A 138 -1.84 6.23 -5.27
CA GLY A 138 -0.45 6.27 -5.75
C GLY A 138 -0.13 5.16 -6.75
N GLY A 139 -0.63 3.95 -6.52
CA GLY A 139 -0.52 2.83 -7.45
C GLY A 139 -1.22 3.08 -8.78
N ILE A 140 -2.42 3.66 -8.77
CA ILE A 140 -3.13 4.05 -10.00
C ILE A 140 -2.30 5.08 -10.80
N LEU A 141 -1.78 6.11 -10.12
CA LEU A 141 -0.92 7.11 -10.78
C LEU A 141 0.34 6.46 -11.37
N THR A 142 0.98 5.56 -10.62
CA THR A 142 2.15 4.80 -11.06
C THR A 142 1.85 3.96 -12.29
N ALA A 143 0.74 3.21 -12.29
CA ALA A 143 0.31 2.41 -13.42
C ALA A 143 0.02 3.26 -14.67
N ILE A 144 -0.64 4.42 -14.51
CA ILE A 144 -0.88 5.36 -15.61
C ILE A 144 0.44 5.85 -16.21
N ILE A 145 1.41 6.27 -15.38
CA ILE A 145 2.73 6.69 -15.86
C ILE A 145 3.45 5.52 -16.56
N MET A 146 3.33 4.31 -16.03
CA MET A 146 3.98 3.11 -16.56
C MET A 146 3.49 2.75 -17.96
N LEU A 147 2.23 3.01 -18.30
CA LEU A 147 1.70 2.80 -19.65
C LEU A 147 2.50 3.55 -20.72
N PHE A 148 2.94 4.77 -20.39
CA PHE A 148 3.71 5.64 -21.29
C PHE A 148 5.22 5.55 -21.07
N THR A 149 5.69 4.71 -20.15
CA THR A 149 7.12 4.56 -19.83
C THR A 149 7.70 3.36 -20.57
N GLU A 150 8.88 3.52 -21.15
CA GLU A 150 9.61 2.40 -21.75
C GLU A 150 10.04 1.39 -20.67
N PRO A 151 10.04 0.07 -20.94
CA PRO A 151 10.36 -0.94 -19.92
C PRO A 151 11.68 -0.70 -19.17
N GLN A 152 12.74 -0.28 -19.85
CA GLN A 152 14.04 0.06 -19.27
C GLN A 152 14.01 1.20 -18.25
N ASN A 153 13.00 2.07 -18.33
CA ASN A 153 12.87 3.29 -17.54
C ASN A 153 11.86 3.15 -16.39
N ILE A 154 11.22 1.99 -16.23
CA ILE A 154 10.21 1.76 -15.17
C ILE A 154 10.81 1.98 -13.77
N LYS A 155 12.08 1.65 -13.56
CA LYS A 155 12.80 1.89 -12.30
C LYS A 155 12.93 3.39 -11.94
N ASN A 156 12.73 4.28 -12.91
CA ASN A 156 12.78 5.73 -12.71
C ASN A 156 11.41 6.30 -12.31
N ILE A 157 10.34 5.51 -12.38
CA ILE A 157 9.01 5.96 -11.96
C ILE A 157 9.00 6.09 -10.44
N SER A 158 8.58 7.24 -9.94
CA SER A 158 8.54 7.53 -8.52
C SER A 158 7.41 8.49 -8.19
N THR A 159 6.75 8.24 -7.07
CA THR A 159 5.78 9.15 -6.41
C THR A 159 6.36 9.78 -5.13
N SER A 160 7.66 9.56 -4.91
CA SER A 160 8.37 10.01 -3.72
C SER A 160 9.13 11.30 -3.97
N LEU A 161 9.77 11.82 -2.92
CA LEU A 161 10.56 13.03 -2.97
C LEU A 161 11.77 12.92 -3.93
N THR A 162 12.11 11.73 -4.44
CA THR A 162 13.16 11.62 -5.48
C THR A 162 12.87 12.45 -6.73
N LEU A 163 11.61 12.86 -6.96
CA LEU A 163 11.23 13.75 -8.05
C LEU A 163 11.91 15.13 -8.00
N VAL A 164 12.39 15.58 -6.83
CA VAL A 164 13.14 16.85 -6.73
C VAL A 164 14.65 16.67 -6.91
N LEU A 165 15.13 15.43 -7.01
CA LEU A 165 16.54 15.14 -7.26
C LEU A 165 16.85 15.30 -8.75
N SER A 166 18.10 15.65 -9.06
CA SER A 166 18.58 15.64 -10.45
C SER A 166 18.39 14.26 -11.07
N SER A 167 18.01 14.19 -12.34
CA SER A 167 17.92 12.95 -13.11
C SER A 167 19.26 12.20 -13.19
N SER A 168 20.38 12.89 -12.95
CA SER A 168 21.73 12.31 -12.87
C SER A 168 22.07 11.70 -11.51
N THR A 169 21.17 11.76 -10.52
CA THR A 169 21.44 11.25 -9.17
C THR A 169 21.48 9.73 -9.18
N ASP A 170 22.59 9.15 -8.72
CA ASP A 170 22.73 7.70 -8.63
C ASP A 170 21.68 7.10 -7.69
N MET A 171 20.90 6.15 -8.18
CA MET A 171 19.89 5.41 -7.42
C MET A 171 20.47 4.63 -6.24
N LYS A 172 21.76 4.28 -6.30
CA LYS A 172 22.47 3.60 -5.21
C LYS A 172 22.89 4.55 -4.09
N SER A 173 22.90 5.86 -4.35
CA SER A 173 23.33 6.86 -3.38
C SER A 173 22.42 6.90 -2.15
N THR A 174 23.00 7.22 -1.00
CA THR A 174 22.26 7.35 0.26
C THR A 174 21.16 8.41 0.18
N ILE A 175 21.41 9.51 -0.55
CA ILE A 175 20.43 10.60 -0.71
C ILE A 175 19.21 10.15 -1.51
N TYR A 176 19.42 9.39 -2.60
CA TYR A 176 18.33 8.84 -3.39
C TYR A 176 17.48 7.87 -2.56
N LYS A 177 18.13 6.97 -1.83
CA LYS A 177 17.46 6.01 -0.92
C LYS A 177 16.65 6.71 0.18
N LEU A 178 17.17 7.78 0.77
CA LEU A 178 16.45 8.54 1.79
C LEU A 178 15.22 9.24 1.21
N PHE A 179 15.37 9.89 0.06
CA PHE A 179 14.27 10.61 -0.61
C PHE A 179 13.21 9.65 -1.15
N SER A 180 13.61 8.43 -1.53
CA SER A 180 12.67 7.40 -1.97
C SER A 180 11.75 6.94 -0.84
N CYS A 181 12.19 7.04 0.41
CA CYS A 181 11.35 6.73 1.58
C CYS A 181 10.26 7.79 1.84
N ILE A 182 10.41 9.01 1.34
CA ILE A 182 9.47 10.10 1.59
C ILE A 182 8.45 10.12 0.45
N ASP A 183 7.36 9.39 0.63
CA ASP A 183 6.30 9.26 -0.37
C ASP A 183 4.98 9.84 0.16
N PHE A 184 4.38 10.71 -0.65
CA PHE A 184 3.16 11.44 -0.28
C PHE A 184 2.00 10.49 0.07
N PHE A 185 1.79 9.43 -0.69
CA PHE A 185 0.68 8.51 -0.49
C PHE A 185 0.86 7.65 0.76
N TYR A 186 2.10 7.27 1.10
CA TYR A 186 2.40 6.59 2.35
C TYR A 186 2.25 7.51 3.57
N ILE A 187 2.68 8.78 3.47
CA ILE A 187 2.47 9.76 4.54
C ILE A 187 0.97 9.99 4.76
N TRP A 188 0.20 10.12 3.68
CA TRP A 188 -1.26 10.27 3.76
C TRP A 188 -1.92 9.05 4.40
N SER A 189 -1.50 7.84 4.02
CA SER A 189 -1.92 6.59 4.64
C SER A 189 -1.61 6.56 6.15
N ALA A 190 -0.41 7.01 6.55
CA ALA A 190 -0.01 7.10 7.95
C ALA A 190 -0.86 8.12 8.75
N VAL A 191 -1.27 9.24 8.14
CA VAL A 191 -2.19 10.21 8.76
C VAL A 191 -3.55 9.56 9.03
N ILE A 192 -4.12 8.86 8.05
CA ILE A 192 -5.41 8.17 8.20
C ILE A 192 -5.32 7.06 9.25
N SER A 193 -4.24 6.27 9.22
CA SER A 193 -3.96 5.22 10.22
C SER A 193 -3.79 5.80 11.63
N THR A 194 -3.18 6.97 11.77
CA THR A 194 -3.06 7.71 13.04
C THR A 194 -4.43 8.07 13.61
N ILE A 195 -5.32 8.62 12.79
CA ILE A 195 -6.67 8.98 13.19
C ILE A 195 -7.39 7.73 13.70
N GLY A 196 -7.39 6.65 12.91
CA GLY A 196 -8.03 5.40 13.28
C GLY A 196 -7.43 4.75 14.52
N THR A 197 -6.11 4.77 14.68
CA THR A 197 -5.41 4.27 15.88
C THR A 197 -5.82 5.05 17.13
N SER A 198 -5.91 6.38 17.03
CA SER A 198 -6.35 7.23 18.15
C SER A 198 -7.78 6.89 18.59
N ILE A 199 -8.65 6.54 17.64
CA ILE A 199 -10.04 6.13 17.91
C ILE A 199 -10.10 4.73 18.54
N VAL A 200 -9.37 3.76 17.99
CA VAL A 200 -9.42 2.35 18.46
C VAL A 200 -8.91 2.21 19.89
N PHE A 201 -7.82 2.90 20.21
CA PHE A 201 -7.19 2.83 21.54
C PHE A 201 -7.62 3.96 22.47
N LYS A 202 -8.47 4.89 22.01
CA LYS A 202 -8.89 6.08 22.76
C LYS A 202 -7.71 6.90 23.29
N MET A 203 -6.60 6.91 22.56
CA MET A 203 -5.37 7.59 22.94
C MET A 203 -5.27 8.97 22.28
N LYS A 204 -4.46 9.87 22.87
CA LYS A 204 -4.18 11.19 22.27
C LYS A 204 -3.60 11.04 20.87
N THR A 205 -4.10 11.81 19.90
CA THR A 205 -3.65 11.76 18.50
C THR A 205 -2.14 11.93 18.35
N LYS A 206 -1.50 12.78 19.17
CA LYS A 206 -0.03 12.94 19.17
C LYS A 206 0.70 11.62 19.48
N LYS A 207 0.22 10.84 20.45
CA LYS A 207 0.81 9.54 20.81
C LYS A 207 0.59 8.52 19.69
N ALA A 208 -0.62 8.46 19.14
CA ALA A 208 -0.92 7.62 17.98
C ALA A 208 -0.03 7.96 16.78
N ALA A 209 0.17 9.26 16.51
CA ALA A 209 1.00 9.74 15.41
C ALA A 209 2.45 9.25 15.56
N ILE A 210 3.05 9.43 16.73
CA ILE A 210 4.42 8.96 16.98
C ILE A 210 4.55 7.47 16.71
N ILE A 211 3.62 6.65 17.23
CA ILE A 211 3.63 5.20 17.03
C ILE A 211 3.53 4.87 15.53
N VAL A 212 2.52 5.42 14.85
CA VAL A 212 2.25 5.09 13.45
C VAL A 212 3.37 5.56 12.53
N PHE A 213 3.83 6.80 12.65
CA PHE A 213 4.88 7.34 11.77
C PHE A 213 6.22 6.63 11.96
N VAL A 214 6.60 6.24 13.18
CA VAL A 214 7.82 5.44 13.40
C VAL A 214 7.71 4.09 12.70
N ILE A 215 6.56 3.42 12.78
CA ILE A 215 6.33 2.13 12.11
C ILE A 215 6.36 2.30 10.59
N TYR A 216 5.71 3.33 10.04
CA TYR A 216 5.73 3.58 8.60
C TYR A 216 7.14 3.91 8.10
N ALA A 217 7.88 4.75 8.82
CA ALA A 217 9.28 5.03 8.48
C ALA A 217 10.13 3.75 8.47
N ALA A 218 9.99 2.90 9.48
CA ALA A 218 10.67 1.61 9.52
C ALA A 218 10.24 0.67 8.38
N ALA A 219 8.93 0.55 8.12
CA ALA A 219 8.40 -0.31 7.05
C ALA A 219 8.88 0.13 5.67
N VAL A 220 8.85 1.43 5.38
CA VAL A 220 9.31 1.98 4.11
C VAL A 220 10.83 1.84 3.97
N TYR A 221 11.59 2.06 5.03
CA TYR A 221 13.05 1.84 5.01
C TYR A 221 13.38 0.38 4.69
N VAL A 222 12.76 -0.58 5.38
CA VAL A 222 12.96 -2.01 5.10
C VAL A 222 12.62 -2.34 3.65
N PHE A 223 11.47 -1.87 3.15
CA PHE A 223 11.00 -2.19 1.81
C PHE A 223 11.83 -1.56 0.69
N LYS A 224 12.33 -0.33 0.86
CA LYS A 224 13.02 0.42 -0.22
C LYS A 224 14.54 0.40 -0.13
N VAL A 225 15.10 0.04 1.03
CA VAL A 225 16.55 0.10 1.27
C VAL A 225 17.18 -1.28 1.43
N LEU A 226 16.46 -2.22 2.07
CA LEU A 226 17.00 -3.55 2.39
C LEU A 226 16.58 -4.64 1.39
N ILE A 227 15.46 -4.44 0.68
CA ILE A 227 14.92 -5.35 -0.35
C ILE A 227 15.15 -4.71 -1.72
#